data_AF-A0A9P5P0F1-F1
#
_entry.id   AF-A0A9P5P0F1-F1
#
_cell.length_a   1.000
_cell.length_b   1.000
_cell.length_c   1.000
_cell.angle_alpha   90.00
_cell.angle_beta   90.00
_cell.angle_gamma   90.00
#
_symmetry.space_group_name_H-M   'P 1'
#
loop_
_entity.id
_entity.type
_entity.pdbx_description
1 polymer ?
#
loop_
_entity_poly.entity_id
_entity_poly.type
_entity_poly.pdbx_seq_one_letter_code
_entity_poly.pdbx_strand_id
1 'polypeptide(L)'
;MLAGGDRIEGCFFGNGERTGNVDLVNLALNLYTQGINPGLNFGDIQTAIDTVTQCNDLPVHPRHPYAGELVFTAFSGSHQDAIKKGFEAQKARHAEAAAQGQPLYWHMPYLPIDPDDLGQNYEAVIRVNSQSGKGGIAYLIKQHLHLDLPRKMQIAFYQVVQDVSDREAREMTVDDITTAFRTTYHFGGPKYQGRLALRNFKISAEPSPDPSDEGDETPDERRRFDGTLAVDGVYRVVRGDGNGPLSALLDALRVHLDIDFTIRDYIEHSVGEGKEAKAASYVEIVPARDRKSSQSWWGVGVDSDIAGSGLRALLSAVNNAIGDRSLPELKLSVGFNARSGQADVASVIVNSLGLELPRRLQTAFFEVAQRTAGNSGGEISLGALTELFQSTYGYYPSGGPATKFALGNFKLEQVGDGSRRQFVGDIVVEGNKRSVSGEGNGPLSSALSALHALVDGTLAIREYSEHSVGEGTEVVAASYVELTYEKEGDKKSRSWGVATDTDITASGIRAVFTAASNLGVAMRQ
;
A
#
# COMPACT_ATOMS: atom_id res chain seq x y z
N MET A 1 -6.62 -31.39 -54.53
CA MET A 1 -8.10 -31.38 -54.36
C MET A 1 -8.81 -30.72 -55.54
N LEU A 2 -8.57 -29.44 -55.85
CA LEU A 2 -9.27 -28.76 -56.96
C LEU A 2 -9.10 -29.40 -58.36
N ALA A 3 -8.05 -30.20 -58.56
CA ALA A 3 -7.81 -30.98 -59.77
C ALA A 3 -8.47 -32.39 -59.76
N GLY A 4 -9.34 -32.69 -58.80
CA GLY A 4 -10.09 -33.96 -58.72
C GLY A 4 -9.43 -35.08 -57.91
N GLY A 5 -8.54 -34.75 -56.95
CA GLY A 5 -7.96 -35.74 -56.03
C GLY A 5 -8.76 -35.86 -54.73
N ASP A 6 -9.11 -37.07 -54.32
CA ASP A 6 -10.03 -37.37 -53.20
C ASP A 6 -9.34 -37.63 -51.85
N ARG A 7 -8.03 -37.93 -51.85
CA ARG A 7 -7.28 -38.27 -50.65
C ARG A 7 -5.86 -37.71 -50.71
N ILE A 8 -5.35 -37.30 -49.54
CA ILE A 8 -3.98 -36.82 -49.35
C ILE A 8 -3.30 -37.69 -48.29
N GLU A 9 -2.06 -38.07 -48.53
CA GLU A 9 -1.18 -38.71 -47.55
C GLU A 9 -0.09 -37.73 -47.13
N GLY A 10 0.25 -37.70 -45.85
CA GLY A 10 1.23 -36.75 -45.30
C GLY A 10 1.63 -37.10 -43.87
N CYS A 11 2.41 -36.21 -43.25
CA CYS A 11 2.84 -36.34 -41.85
C CYS A 11 2.51 -35.06 -41.08
N PHE A 12 2.43 -35.15 -39.75
CA PHE A 12 2.32 -33.95 -38.91
C PHE A 12 3.63 -33.18 -38.95
N PHE A 13 3.54 -31.85 -39.07
CA PHE A 13 4.66 -30.93 -39.17
C PHE A 13 5.65 -31.26 -40.30
N GLY A 14 5.16 -31.94 -41.34
CA GLY A 14 5.93 -32.20 -42.56
C GLY A 14 7.13 -33.14 -42.40
N ASN A 15 7.14 -34.04 -41.40
CA ASN A 15 8.21 -35.03 -41.31
C ASN A 15 8.21 -36.01 -42.52
N GLY A 16 9.33 -36.65 -42.83
CA GLY A 16 9.47 -37.62 -43.92
C GLY A 16 10.86 -37.61 -44.57
N GLU A 17 10.99 -38.28 -45.71
CA GLU A 17 12.29 -38.42 -46.38
C GLU A 17 12.79 -37.09 -46.97
N ARG A 18 14.09 -36.78 -46.79
CA ARG A 18 14.77 -35.55 -47.25
C ARG A 18 14.12 -34.26 -46.72
N THR A 19 13.22 -33.66 -47.51
CA THR A 19 12.52 -32.41 -47.18
C THR A 19 11.21 -32.65 -46.45
N GLY A 20 10.80 -33.92 -46.32
CA GLY A 20 9.57 -34.29 -45.65
C GLY A 20 8.40 -34.58 -46.58
N ASN A 21 7.33 -35.16 -46.02
CA ASN A 21 6.03 -35.28 -46.66
C ASN A 21 5.24 -33.97 -46.53
N VAL A 22 4.09 -33.88 -47.20
CA VAL A 22 3.17 -32.75 -46.99
C VAL A 22 2.71 -32.69 -45.53
N ASP A 23 2.62 -31.48 -44.99
CA ASP A 23 2.20 -31.24 -43.61
C ASP A 23 0.67 -31.27 -43.49
N LEU A 24 0.18 -32.28 -42.76
CA LEU A 24 -1.25 -32.44 -42.50
C LEU A 24 -1.84 -31.36 -41.60
N VAL A 25 -1.04 -30.79 -40.68
CA VAL A 25 -1.49 -29.71 -39.79
C VAL A 25 -1.73 -28.45 -40.60
N ASN A 26 -0.77 -28.07 -41.45
CA ASN A 26 -0.92 -26.93 -42.36
C ASN A 26 -2.09 -27.09 -43.33
N LEU A 27 -2.28 -28.28 -43.92
CA LEU A 27 -3.42 -28.52 -44.80
C LEU A 27 -4.76 -28.34 -44.08
N ALA A 28 -4.88 -28.87 -42.87
CA ALA A 28 -6.09 -28.74 -42.08
C ALA A 28 -6.37 -27.30 -41.67
N LEU A 29 -5.36 -26.56 -41.19
CA LEU A 29 -5.53 -25.18 -40.74
C LEU A 29 -5.67 -24.19 -41.90
N ASN A 30 -5.12 -24.49 -43.07
CA ASN A 30 -5.42 -23.76 -44.30
C ASN A 30 -6.89 -23.89 -44.72
N LEU A 31 -7.51 -25.06 -44.53
CA LEU A 31 -8.95 -25.22 -44.75
C LEU A 31 -9.75 -24.47 -43.69
N TYR A 32 -9.38 -24.63 -42.42
CA TYR A 32 -10.05 -23.98 -41.29
C TYR A 32 -10.09 -22.46 -41.43
N THR A 33 -8.96 -21.83 -41.74
CA THR A 33 -8.88 -20.37 -41.94
C THR A 33 -9.66 -19.84 -43.14
N GLN A 34 -10.13 -20.71 -44.02
CA GLN A 34 -11.03 -20.39 -45.13
C GLN A 34 -12.49 -20.79 -44.83
N GLY A 35 -12.81 -21.17 -43.60
CA GLY A 35 -14.16 -21.56 -43.16
C GLY A 35 -14.58 -22.97 -43.58
N ILE A 36 -13.62 -23.83 -43.96
CA ILE A 36 -13.88 -25.22 -44.34
C ILE A 36 -13.45 -26.13 -43.20
N ASN A 37 -14.38 -26.95 -42.67
CA ASN A 37 -14.08 -27.90 -41.61
C ASN A 37 -13.09 -28.97 -42.11
N PRO A 38 -11.89 -29.11 -41.52
CA PRO A 38 -10.88 -30.05 -41.97
C PRO A 38 -11.12 -31.50 -41.49
N GLY A 39 -12.10 -31.74 -40.61
CA GLY A 39 -12.33 -33.05 -39.99
C GLY A 39 -11.26 -33.47 -38.96
N LEU A 40 -10.36 -32.55 -38.60
CA LEU A 40 -9.30 -32.71 -37.61
C LEU A 40 -9.41 -31.60 -36.56
N ASN A 41 -9.06 -31.91 -35.31
CA ASN A 41 -9.13 -30.97 -34.19
C ASN A 41 -7.72 -30.54 -33.76
N PHE A 42 -7.47 -29.23 -33.79
CA PHE A 42 -6.22 -28.60 -33.35
C PHE A 42 -6.45 -27.52 -32.29
N GLY A 43 -7.55 -27.59 -31.54
CA GLY A 43 -7.86 -26.66 -30.44
C GLY A 43 -6.85 -26.68 -29.29
N ASP A 44 -5.94 -27.65 -29.28
CA ASP A 44 -4.71 -27.64 -28.49
C ASP A 44 -3.56 -28.11 -29.40
N ILE A 45 -2.96 -27.15 -30.10
CA ILE A 45 -1.86 -27.44 -31.01
C ILE A 45 -0.57 -27.81 -30.26
N GLN A 46 -0.42 -27.38 -29.01
CA GLN A 46 0.79 -27.64 -28.22
C GLN A 46 0.92 -29.14 -27.91
N THR A 47 -0.17 -29.80 -27.54
CA THR A 47 -0.17 -31.26 -27.36
C THR A 47 0.27 -32.01 -28.62
N ALA A 48 -0.11 -31.52 -29.81
CA ALA A 48 0.34 -32.11 -31.07
C ALA A 48 1.85 -31.89 -31.29
N ILE A 49 2.35 -30.67 -31.05
CA ILE A 49 3.80 -30.34 -31.14
C ILE A 49 4.61 -31.24 -30.23
N ASP A 50 4.20 -31.34 -28.96
CA ASP A 50 4.92 -32.10 -27.94
C ASP A 50 4.96 -33.59 -28.30
N THR A 51 3.82 -34.15 -28.70
CA THR A 51 3.71 -35.56 -29.11
C THR A 51 4.59 -35.86 -30.32
N VAL A 52 4.56 -35.02 -31.34
CA VAL A 52 5.33 -35.25 -32.58
C VAL A 52 6.83 -35.06 -32.33
N THR A 53 7.21 -34.05 -31.56
CA THR A 53 8.62 -33.80 -31.19
C THR A 53 9.16 -34.97 -30.37
N GLN A 54 8.37 -35.51 -29.43
CA GLN A 54 8.73 -36.68 -28.64
C GLN A 54 8.87 -37.94 -29.50
N CYS A 55 7.97 -38.17 -30.45
CA CYS A 55 8.01 -39.34 -31.34
C CYS A 55 9.17 -39.29 -32.34
N ASN A 56 9.50 -38.12 -32.86
CA ASN A 56 10.44 -37.96 -33.96
C ASN A 56 11.85 -37.56 -33.50
N ASP A 57 12.01 -37.12 -32.25
CA ASP A 57 13.25 -36.51 -31.72
C ASP A 57 13.77 -35.36 -32.61
N LEU A 58 12.83 -34.60 -33.18
CA LEU A 58 13.08 -33.47 -34.07
C LEU A 58 12.20 -32.29 -33.66
N PRO A 59 12.76 -31.09 -33.47
CA PRO A 59 11.98 -29.91 -33.08
C PRO A 59 11.15 -29.38 -34.25
N VAL A 60 10.00 -28.79 -33.92
CA VAL A 60 9.25 -27.95 -34.87
C VAL A 60 9.98 -26.63 -35.08
N HIS A 61 10.16 -26.23 -36.33
CA HIS A 61 10.90 -24.99 -36.64
C HIS A 61 10.15 -23.76 -36.06
N PRO A 62 10.84 -22.73 -35.51
CA PRO A 62 10.17 -21.56 -34.90
C PRO A 62 9.25 -20.77 -35.84
N ARG A 63 9.42 -20.92 -37.16
CA ARG A 63 8.56 -20.30 -38.20
C ARG A 63 7.66 -21.30 -38.92
N HIS A 64 7.54 -22.52 -38.42
CA HIS A 64 6.65 -23.52 -38.98
C HIS A 64 5.20 -23.02 -38.89
N PRO A 65 4.42 -22.93 -39.98
CA PRO A 65 3.11 -22.29 -39.93
C PRO A 65 2.21 -22.87 -38.83
N TYR A 66 1.45 -21.99 -38.16
CA TYR A 66 0.55 -22.28 -37.03
C TYR A 66 1.19 -22.81 -35.73
N ALA A 67 2.26 -23.60 -35.82
CA ALA A 67 2.84 -24.33 -34.70
C ALA A 67 4.19 -23.78 -34.22
N GLY A 68 4.87 -22.99 -35.05
CA GLY A 68 6.17 -22.42 -34.72
C GLY A 68 6.04 -21.33 -33.66
N GLU A 69 7.01 -21.27 -32.75
CA GLU A 69 7.08 -20.32 -31.64
C GLU A 69 6.89 -18.84 -32.03
N LEU A 70 7.19 -18.46 -33.28
CA LEU A 70 7.19 -17.07 -33.74
C LEU A 70 5.99 -16.71 -34.64
N VAL A 71 5.08 -17.63 -34.92
CA VAL A 71 4.08 -17.44 -35.99
C VAL A 71 2.95 -16.49 -35.63
N PHE A 72 2.69 -16.31 -34.34
CA PHE A 72 1.74 -15.31 -33.85
C PHE A 72 2.44 -14.03 -33.38
N THR A 73 3.77 -13.97 -33.41
CA THR A 73 4.55 -12.87 -32.85
C THR A 73 4.69 -11.67 -33.80
N ALA A 74 4.41 -10.47 -33.29
CA ALA A 74 4.68 -9.20 -33.94
C ALA A 74 5.83 -8.45 -33.26
N PHE A 75 6.99 -8.39 -33.91
CA PHE A 75 8.16 -7.65 -33.39
C PHE A 75 8.11 -6.14 -33.65
N SER A 76 7.43 -5.70 -34.71
CA SER A 76 7.33 -4.28 -35.05
C SER A 76 6.29 -3.58 -34.19
N GLY A 77 6.68 -2.46 -33.58
CA GLY A 77 5.75 -1.60 -32.83
C GLY A 77 4.53 -1.14 -33.64
N SER A 78 4.66 -0.96 -34.97
CA SER A 78 3.52 -0.61 -35.83
C SER A 78 2.54 -1.77 -36.00
N HIS A 79 3.04 -3.01 -36.11
CA HIS A 79 2.20 -4.20 -36.17
C HIS A 79 1.51 -4.43 -34.82
N GLN A 80 2.24 -4.27 -33.72
CA GLN A 80 1.69 -4.35 -32.36
C GLN A 80 0.56 -3.34 -32.14
N ASP A 81 0.73 -2.08 -32.58
CA ASP A 81 -0.31 -1.05 -32.48
C ASP A 81 -1.54 -1.37 -33.33
N ALA A 82 -1.35 -1.86 -34.56
CA ALA A 82 -2.45 -2.27 -35.43
C ALA A 82 -3.22 -3.48 -34.88
N ILE A 83 -2.51 -4.46 -34.33
CA ILE A 83 -3.11 -5.62 -33.66
C ILE A 83 -3.91 -5.16 -32.44
N LYS A 84 -3.34 -4.30 -31.58
CA LYS A 84 -4.05 -3.73 -30.42
C LYS A 84 -5.37 -3.05 -30.82
N LYS A 85 -5.33 -2.14 -31.79
CA LYS A 85 -6.52 -1.48 -32.33
C LYS A 85 -7.50 -2.47 -32.95
N GLY A 86 -6.96 -3.50 -33.60
CA GLY A 86 -7.72 -4.63 -34.13
C GLY A 86 -8.56 -5.29 -33.04
N PHE A 87 -7.97 -5.63 -31.90
CA PHE A 87 -8.65 -6.27 -30.77
C PHE A 87 -9.70 -5.37 -30.12
N GLU A 88 -9.39 -4.09 -29.92
CA GLU A 88 -10.36 -3.12 -29.39
C GLU A 88 -11.60 -3.03 -30.30
N ALA A 89 -11.38 -2.96 -31.62
CA ALA A 89 -12.46 -2.95 -32.60
C ALA A 89 -13.16 -4.32 -32.72
N GLN A 90 -12.43 -5.41 -32.58
CA GLN A 90 -12.96 -6.78 -32.64
C GLN A 90 -13.92 -7.04 -31.48
N LYS A 91 -13.57 -6.60 -30.27
CA LYS A 91 -14.44 -6.71 -29.09
C LYS A 91 -15.77 -5.98 -29.30
N ALA A 92 -15.73 -4.78 -29.87
CA ALA A 92 -16.94 -4.02 -30.20
C ALA A 92 -17.79 -4.74 -31.27
N ARG A 93 -17.16 -5.22 -32.36
CA ARG A 93 -17.84 -5.99 -33.43
C ARG A 93 -18.47 -7.28 -32.90
N HIS A 94 -17.76 -8.02 -32.06
CA HIS A 94 -18.26 -9.26 -31.47
C HIS A 94 -19.42 -9.02 -30.51
N ALA A 95 -19.36 -7.97 -29.69
CA ALA A 95 -20.47 -7.60 -28.81
C ALA A 95 -21.74 -7.26 -29.62
N GLU A 96 -21.58 -6.52 -30.73
CA GLU A 96 -22.69 -6.21 -31.63
C GLU A 96 -23.26 -7.45 -32.34
N ALA A 97 -22.38 -8.29 -32.91
CA ALA A 97 -22.77 -9.52 -33.59
C ALA A 97 -23.49 -10.49 -32.63
N ALA A 98 -22.98 -10.65 -31.40
CA ALA A 98 -23.60 -11.47 -30.38
C ALA A 98 -25.00 -10.97 -29.99
N ALA A 99 -25.17 -9.66 -29.84
CA ALA A 99 -26.48 -9.06 -29.55
C ALA A 99 -27.51 -9.29 -30.68
N GLN A 100 -27.04 -9.46 -31.92
CA GLN A 100 -27.87 -9.71 -33.10
C GLN A 100 -27.98 -11.20 -33.48
N GLY A 101 -27.36 -12.10 -32.70
CA GLY A 101 -27.33 -13.54 -32.99
C GLY A 101 -26.56 -13.89 -34.28
N GLN A 102 -25.60 -13.06 -34.69
CA GLN A 102 -24.80 -13.24 -35.89
C GLN A 102 -23.50 -14.02 -35.60
N PRO A 103 -22.91 -14.68 -36.62
CA PRO A 103 -21.61 -15.34 -36.47
C PRO A 103 -20.50 -14.37 -36.09
N LEU A 104 -19.60 -14.83 -35.23
CA LEU A 104 -18.43 -14.06 -34.80
C LEU A 104 -17.29 -14.24 -35.81
N TYR A 105 -17.14 -13.29 -36.72
CA TYR A 105 -16.05 -13.34 -37.70
C TYR A 105 -14.75 -12.81 -37.11
N TRP A 106 -13.65 -13.52 -37.37
CA TRP A 106 -12.31 -13.03 -37.11
C TRP A 106 -11.90 -11.97 -38.13
N HIS A 107 -11.49 -10.79 -37.65
CA HIS A 107 -11.08 -9.69 -38.53
C HIS A 107 -9.94 -8.89 -37.90
N MET A 108 -8.73 -9.47 -37.99
CA MET A 108 -7.54 -8.91 -37.38
C MET A 108 -6.44 -8.60 -38.39
N PRO A 109 -5.75 -7.44 -38.26
CA PRO A 109 -4.52 -7.19 -38.99
C PRO A 109 -3.44 -8.21 -38.60
N TYR A 110 -2.72 -8.73 -39.60
CA TYR A 110 -1.53 -9.60 -39.44
C TYR A 110 -1.75 -10.98 -38.80
N LEU A 111 -2.88 -11.23 -38.13
CA LEU A 111 -3.21 -12.52 -37.53
C LEU A 111 -4.28 -13.23 -38.39
N PRO A 112 -3.93 -14.29 -39.13
CA PRO A 112 -4.87 -14.96 -40.05
C PRO A 112 -5.93 -15.81 -39.34
N ILE A 113 -5.69 -16.17 -38.08
CA ILE A 113 -6.56 -16.97 -37.21
C ILE A 113 -6.48 -16.38 -35.80
N ASP A 114 -7.51 -16.62 -34.99
CA ASP A 114 -7.44 -16.36 -33.56
C ASP A 114 -6.48 -17.38 -32.91
N PRO A 115 -5.40 -16.97 -32.22
CA PRO A 115 -4.54 -17.90 -31.51
C PRO A 115 -5.29 -18.78 -30.49
N ASP A 116 -6.36 -18.24 -29.90
CA ASP A 116 -7.19 -18.96 -28.93
C ASP A 116 -7.88 -20.19 -29.58
N ASP A 117 -8.17 -20.15 -30.88
CA ASP A 117 -8.73 -21.30 -31.63
C ASP A 117 -7.78 -22.51 -31.66
N LEU A 118 -6.49 -22.31 -31.37
CA LEU A 118 -5.45 -23.34 -31.32
C LEU A 118 -4.97 -23.64 -29.89
N GLY A 119 -5.61 -23.05 -28.88
CA GLY A 119 -5.19 -23.16 -27.49
C GLY A 119 -3.92 -22.34 -27.16
N GLN A 120 -3.53 -21.42 -28.04
CA GLN A 120 -2.43 -20.49 -27.82
C GLN A 120 -2.97 -19.21 -27.17
N ASN A 121 -2.13 -18.49 -26.44
CA ASN A 121 -2.54 -17.25 -25.78
C ASN A 121 -1.90 -16.01 -26.44
N TYR A 122 -2.50 -14.85 -26.20
CA TYR A 122 -2.04 -13.56 -26.74
C TYR A 122 -0.62 -13.15 -26.30
N GLU A 123 -0.11 -13.71 -25.20
CA GLU A 123 1.26 -13.46 -24.73
C GLU A 123 2.32 -13.87 -25.78
N ALA A 124 2.00 -14.82 -26.67
CA ALA A 124 2.85 -15.21 -27.81
C ALA A 124 2.96 -14.11 -28.90
N VAL A 125 2.06 -13.11 -28.90
CA VAL A 125 1.97 -12.08 -29.95
C VAL A 125 2.89 -10.89 -29.70
N ILE A 126 3.13 -10.52 -28.43
CA ILE A 126 3.94 -9.35 -28.05
C ILE A 126 5.24 -9.82 -27.40
N ARG A 127 6.30 -10.01 -28.21
CA ARG A 127 7.66 -10.07 -27.68
C ARG A 127 8.25 -8.68 -27.60
N VAL A 128 8.78 -8.33 -26.43
CA VAL A 128 9.41 -7.03 -26.18
C VAL A 128 10.92 -7.16 -26.35
N ASN A 129 11.42 -6.71 -27.49
CA ASN A 129 12.83 -6.46 -27.74
C ASN A 129 13.12 -4.96 -27.79
N SER A 130 14.38 -4.57 -28.00
CA SER A 130 14.81 -3.17 -28.11
C SER A 130 14.09 -2.36 -29.21
N GLN A 131 13.30 -3.00 -30.08
CA GLN A 131 12.46 -2.35 -31.12
C GLN A 131 10.96 -2.37 -30.83
N SER A 132 10.52 -2.99 -29.74
CA SER A 132 9.09 -3.09 -29.41
C SER A 132 8.50 -1.74 -29.04
N GLY A 133 7.23 -1.52 -29.39
CA GLY A 133 6.59 -0.22 -29.26
C GLY A 133 6.19 0.11 -27.82
N LYS A 134 6.20 1.40 -27.46
CA LYS A 134 5.72 1.93 -26.16
C LYS A 134 4.34 1.42 -25.75
N GLY A 135 3.48 1.10 -26.73
CA GLY A 135 2.13 0.57 -26.51
C GLY A 135 2.09 -0.89 -26.03
N GLY A 136 3.06 -1.72 -26.41
CA GLY A 136 3.12 -3.13 -26.01
C GLY A 136 3.44 -3.29 -24.53
N ILE A 137 4.42 -2.52 -24.03
CA ILE A 137 4.79 -2.52 -22.61
C ILE A 137 3.62 -2.05 -21.74
N ALA A 138 2.95 -0.97 -22.13
CA ALA A 138 1.80 -0.44 -21.40
C ALA A 138 0.65 -1.47 -21.33
N TYR A 139 0.44 -2.24 -22.41
CA TYR A 139 -0.55 -3.31 -22.42
C TYR A 139 -0.21 -4.42 -21.42
N LEU A 140 1.05 -4.86 -21.36
CA LEU A 140 1.48 -5.89 -20.40
C LEU A 140 1.29 -5.44 -18.95
N ILE A 141 1.63 -4.18 -18.63
CA ILE A 141 1.39 -3.63 -17.28
C ILE A 141 -0.10 -3.57 -16.95
N LYS A 142 -0.94 -3.17 -17.91
CA LYS A 142 -2.39 -3.17 -17.73
C LYS A 142 -2.95 -4.58 -17.51
N GLN A 143 -2.44 -5.59 -18.22
CA GLN A 143 -2.93 -6.96 -18.11
C GLN A 143 -2.47 -7.66 -16.82
N HIS A 144 -1.19 -7.53 -16.46
CA HIS A 144 -0.59 -8.29 -15.36
C HIS A 144 -0.57 -7.56 -14.02
N LEU A 145 -0.56 -6.22 -14.03
CA LEU A 145 -0.59 -5.41 -12.81
C LEU A 145 -1.89 -4.63 -12.65
N HIS A 146 -2.81 -4.69 -13.63
CA HIS A 146 -4.08 -3.96 -13.62
C HIS A 146 -3.92 -2.43 -13.55
N LEU A 147 -2.81 -1.90 -14.06
CA LEU A 147 -2.49 -0.48 -14.04
C LEU A 147 -2.59 0.13 -15.45
N ASP A 148 -3.48 1.10 -15.65
CA ASP A 148 -3.59 1.84 -16.91
C ASP A 148 -2.66 3.07 -16.92
N LEU A 149 -1.42 2.87 -17.35
CA LEU A 149 -0.39 3.90 -17.27
C LEU A 149 -0.72 5.13 -18.12
N PRO A 150 -0.61 6.36 -17.57
CA PRO A 150 -0.72 7.59 -18.36
C PRO A 150 0.31 7.66 -19.49
N ARG A 151 -0.04 8.34 -20.59
CA ARG A 151 0.81 8.38 -21.80
C ARG A 151 2.25 8.84 -21.53
N LYS A 152 2.44 9.85 -20.68
CA LYS A 152 3.79 10.33 -20.30
C LYS A 152 4.56 9.28 -19.49
N MET A 153 3.90 8.61 -18.56
CA MET A 153 4.50 7.54 -17.78
C MET A 153 4.83 6.30 -18.64
N GLN A 154 4.00 5.98 -19.65
CA GLN A 154 4.33 4.91 -20.62
C GLN A 154 5.68 5.19 -21.30
N ILE A 155 5.96 6.46 -21.64
CA ILE A 155 7.24 6.86 -22.24
C ILE A 155 8.37 6.74 -21.21
N ALA A 156 8.16 7.18 -19.97
CA ALA A 156 9.16 7.08 -18.91
C ALA A 156 9.51 5.62 -18.59
N PHE A 157 8.52 4.74 -18.45
CA PHE A 157 8.73 3.33 -18.17
C PHE A 157 9.34 2.59 -19.37
N TYR A 158 9.01 3.01 -20.60
CA TYR A 158 9.67 2.46 -21.79
C TYR A 158 11.20 2.65 -21.73
N GLN A 159 11.68 3.82 -21.30
CA GLN A 159 13.11 4.07 -21.15
C GLN A 159 13.74 3.11 -20.12
N VAL A 160 13.06 2.87 -19.01
CA VAL A 160 13.51 1.91 -17.97
C VAL A 160 13.67 0.50 -18.56
N VAL A 161 12.69 0.05 -19.35
CA VAL A 161 12.75 -1.28 -19.99
C VAL A 161 13.88 -1.34 -21.02
N GLN A 162 14.11 -0.26 -21.79
CA GLN A 162 15.25 -0.19 -22.71
C GLN A 162 16.58 -0.31 -21.98
N ASP A 163 16.77 0.45 -20.90
CA ASP A 163 18.01 0.43 -20.12
C ASP A 163 18.29 -0.97 -19.52
N VAL A 164 17.25 -1.69 -19.09
CA VAL A 164 17.35 -3.07 -18.60
C VAL A 164 17.67 -4.05 -19.74
N SER A 165 16.98 -3.94 -20.86
CA SER A 165 17.20 -4.81 -22.04
C SER A 165 18.61 -4.65 -22.60
N ASP A 166 19.11 -3.41 -22.71
CA ASP A 166 20.44 -3.11 -23.21
C ASP A 166 21.53 -3.66 -22.28
N ARG A 167 21.30 -3.64 -20.97
CA ARG A 167 22.23 -4.22 -19.98
C ARG A 167 22.29 -5.74 -20.04
N GLU A 168 21.16 -6.41 -20.26
CA GLU A 168 21.08 -7.88 -20.23
C GLU A 168 21.34 -8.53 -21.59
N ALA A 169 21.33 -7.75 -22.68
CA ALA A 169 21.60 -8.20 -24.05
C ALA A 169 20.75 -9.40 -24.50
N ARG A 170 19.51 -9.51 -23.98
CA ARG A 170 18.54 -10.55 -24.30
C ARG A 170 17.12 -9.98 -24.43
N GLU A 171 16.22 -10.77 -25.01
CA GLU A 171 14.79 -10.45 -25.04
C GLU A 171 14.23 -10.38 -23.61
N MET A 172 13.37 -9.39 -23.36
CA MET A 172 12.71 -9.23 -22.06
C MET A 172 11.42 -10.02 -22.05
N THR A 173 11.29 -10.91 -21.05
CA THR A 173 10.05 -11.62 -20.77
C THR A 173 9.04 -10.71 -20.08
N VAL A 174 7.79 -11.16 -19.99
CA VAL A 174 6.75 -10.46 -19.22
C VAL A 174 7.13 -10.35 -17.74
N ASP A 175 7.76 -11.39 -17.17
CA ASP A 175 8.22 -11.36 -15.78
C ASP A 175 9.35 -10.35 -15.58
N ASP A 176 10.27 -10.24 -16.55
CA ASP A 176 11.33 -9.21 -16.53
C ASP A 176 10.72 -7.80 -16.53
N ILE A 177 9.73 -7.54 -17.38
CA ILE A 177 9.07 -6.23 -17.50
C ILE A 177 8.29 -5.89 -16.23
N THR A 178 7.49 -6.83 -15.73
CA THR A 178 6.70 -6.58 -14.51
C THR A 178 7.60 -6.45 -13.28
N THR A 179 8.70 -7.20 -13.21
CA THR A 179 9.73 -7.06 -12.17
C THR A 179 10.45 -5.72 -12.29
N ALA A 180 10.81 -5.27 -13.50
CA ALA A 180 11.40 -3.96 -13.73
C ALA A 180 10.44 -2.84 -13.30
N PHE A 181 9.14 -2.96 -13.59
CA PHE A 181 8.13 -2.00 -13.15
C PHE A 181 8.03 -1.95 -11.62
N ARG A 182 7.87 -3.12 -10.99
CA ARG A 182 7.73 -3.22 -9.52
C ARG A 182 8.96 -2.67 -8.80
N THR A 183 10.15 -2.99 -9.29
CA THR A 183 11.42 -2.51 -8.73
C THR A 183 11.57 -1.00 -8.90
N THR A 184 11.31 -0.49 -10.11
CA THR A 184 11.51 0.93 -10.43
C THR A 184 10.46 1.83 -9.82
N TYR A 185 9.23 1.36 -9.57
CA TYR A 185 8.19 2.19 -8.98
C TYR A 185 7.82 1.75 -7.56
N HIS A 186 8.65 0.91 -6.94
CA HIS A 186 8.46 0.41 -5.59
C HIS A 186 7.07 -0.17 -5.32
N PHE A 187 6.56 -0.90 -6.30
CA PHE A 187 5.17 -1.36 -6.36
C PHE A 187 5.06 -2.87 -6.09
N GLY A 188 4.01 -3.29 -5.40
CA GLY A 188 3.65 -4.70 -5.29
C GLY A 188 4.21 -5.44 -4.07
N GLY A 189 4.34 -4.74 -2.94
CA GLY A 189 4.55 -5.33 -1.61
C GLY A 189 5.94 -5.06 -1.01
N PRO A 190 6.21 -5.59 0.21
CA PRO A 190 7.44 -5.30 0.97
C PRO A 190 8.73 -5.61 0.23
N LYS A 191 8.72 -6.63 -0.65
CA LYS A 191 9.87 -7.01 -1.50
C LYS A 191 10.38 -5.86 -2.38
N TYR A 192 9.48 -5.01 -2.85
CA TYR A 192 9.79 -3.92 -3.78
C TYR A 192 9.82 -2.55 -3.08
N GLN A 193 9.67 -2.53 -1.76
CA GLN A 193 9.55 -1.30 -0.99
C GLN A 193 10.81 -0.45 -1.13
N GLY A 194 10.62 0.84 -1.41
CA GLY A 194 11.71 1.82 -1.47
C GLY A 194 12.21 2.21 -0.08
N ARG A 195 13.20 3.10 -0.07
CA ARG A 195 13.80 3.66 1.16
C ARG A 195 12.80 4.40 2.03
N LEU A 196 11.85 5.07 1.40
CA LEU A 196 10.71 5.74 2.02
C LEU A 196 9.44 4.93 1.80
N ALA A 197 8.72 4.64 2.87
CA ALA A 197 7.41 4.01 2.75
C ALA A 197 6.40 4.46 3.79
N LEU A 198 5.17 4.65 3.33
CA LEU A 198 4.04 5.01 4.17
C LEU A 198 3.58 3.81 5.00
N ARG A 199 3.55 3.95 6.32
CA ARG A 199 2.94 2.97 7.22
C ARG A 199 1.51 3.36 7.58
N ASN A 200 1.32 4.61 7.97
CA ASN A 200 0.01 5.18 8.28
C ASN A 200 0.04 6.68 8.05
N PHE A 201 -1.16 7.23 7.99
CA PHE A 201 -1.37 8.65 7.99
C PHE A 201 -2.75 9.00 8.51
N LYS A 202 -2.89 10.25 8.90
CA LYS A 202 -4.16 10.93 9.14
C LYS A 202 -4.09 12.28 8.45
N ILE A 203 -5.18 12.63 7.76
CA ILE A 203 -5.38 13.97 7.22
C ILE A 203 -6.41 14.68 8.09
N SER A 204 -6.10 15.87 8.57
CA SER A 204 -7.04 16.72 9.31
C SER A 204 -7.11 18.11 8.70
N ALA A 205 -8.30 18.71 8.67
CA ALA A 205 -8.46 20.13 8.40
C ALA A 205 -8.10 20.92 9.67
N GLU A 206 -7.21 21.92 9.56
CA GLU A 206 -7.02 22.92 10.60
C GLU A 206 -7.68 24.22 10.16
N PRO A 207 -8.55 24.85 10.98
CA PRO A 207 -9.10 26.16 10.66
C PRO A 207 -7.97 27.19 10.59
N SER A 208 -8.03 28.06 9.58
CA SER A 208 -7.08 29.18 9.44
C SER A 208 -7.12 30.06 10.70
N PRO A 209 -5.96 30.43 11.29
CA PRO A 209 -5.93 31.26 12.49
C PRO A 209 -6.26 32.75 12.24
N ASP A 210 -6.38 33.20 10.99
CA ASP A 210 -6.75 34.58 10.65
C ASP A 210 -8.16 34.66 10.03
N PRO A 211 -9.15 35.25 10.74
CA PRO A 211 -10.46 35.58 10.17
C PRO A 211 -10.49 37.01 9.58
N SER A 212 -9.37 37.55 9.08
CA SER A 212 -9.28 38.95 8.66
C SER A 212 -9.66 39.26 7.20
N ASP A 213 -10.03 38.26 6.39
CA ASP A 213 -10.54 38.54 5.04
C ASP A 213 -12.08 38.58 5.05
N GLU A 214 -12.63 39.80 5.17
CA GLU A 214 -14.00 40.14 4.77
C GLU A 214 -14.11 40.11 3.23
N GLY A 215 -13.85 38.95 2.63
CA GLY A 215 -14.03 38.66 1.20
C GLY A 215 -14.88 37.41 1.03
N ASP A 216 -15.79 37.42 0.05
CA ASP A 216 -16.77 36.37 -0.27
C ASP A 216 -16.15 35.03 -0.78
N GLU A 217 -14.87 34.78 -0.53
CA GLU A 217 -14.17 33.55 -0.91
C GLU A 217 -14.06 32.60 0.29
N THR A 218 -14.53 31.37 0.11
CA THR A 218 -14.42 30.29 1.09
C THR A 218 -12.97 30.17 1.58
N PRO A 219 -12.71 30.16 2.91
CA PRO A 219 -11.35 30.11 3.42
C PRO A 219 -10.61 28.88 2.88
N ASP A 220 -9.39 29.09 2.37
CA ASP A 220 -8.50 28.01 1.91
C ASP A 220 -8.29 27.03 3.08
N GLU A 221 -8.98 25.88 3.04
CA GLU A 221 -8.91 24.88 4.09
C GLU A 221 -7.51 24.27 4.13
N ARG A 222 -6.70 24.71 5.11
CA ARG A 222 -5.37 24.16 5.32
C ARG A 222 -5.50 22.73 5.85
N ARG A 223 -4.90 21.79 5.12
CA ARG A 223 -4.83 20.38 5.50
C ARG A 223 -3.49 20.05 6.12
N ARG A 224 -3.54 19.27 7.19
CA ARG A 224 -2.36 18.72 7.86
C ARG A 224 -2.23 17.24 7.57
N PHE A 225 -1.01 16.83 7.21
CA PHE A 225 -0.59 15.44 7.17
C PHE A 225 0.12 15.10 8.49
N ASP A 226 -0.38 14.08 9.17
CA ASP A 226 0.26 13.42 10.30
C ASP A 226 0.49 11.96 9.92
N GLY A 227 1.73 11.49 9.81
CA GLY A 227 1.97 10.10 9.42
C GLY A 227 3.30 9.53 9.83
N THR A 228 3.38 8.20 9.80
CA THR A 228 4.60 7.44 10.08
C THR A 228 5.17 6.91 8.77
N LEU A 229 6.42 7.28 8.49
CA LEU A 229 7.19 6.80 7.35
C LEU A 229 8.28 5.84 7.82
N ALA A 230 8.46 4.71 7.15
CA ALA A 230 9.73 3.99 7.21
C ALA A 230 10.75 4.75 6.35
N VAL A 231 11.90 5.09 6.94
CA VAL A 231 13.02 5.78 6.29
C VAL A 231 14.26 4.93 6.52
N ASP A 232 14.73 4.24 5.47
CA ASP A 232 15.82 3.26 5.56
C ASP A 232 15.58 2.21 6.66
N GLY A 233 14.32 1.74 6.76
CA GLY A 233 13.88 0.76 7.76
C GLY A 233 13.60 1.33 9.15
N VAL A 234 13.93 2.60 9.42
CA VAL A 234 13.65 3.28 10.69
C VAL A 234 12.35 4.08 10.58
N TYR A 235 11.40 3.83 11.48
CA TYR A 235 10.14 4.57 11.50
C TYR A 235 10.35 6.02 11.96
N ARG A 236 9.72 6.96 11.26
CA ARG A 236 9.75 8.38 11.56
C ARG A 236 8.35 8.95 11.53
N VAL A 237 7.97 9.60 12.62
CA VAL A 237 6.76 10.41 12.67
C VAL A 237 7.07 11.73 11.98
N VAL A 238 6.35 12.05 10.91
CA VAL A 238 6.55 13.30 10.15
C VAL A 238 5.24 14.06 10.04
N ARG A 239 5.36 15.38 9.96
CA ARG A 239 4.24 16.29 9.82
C ARG A 239 4.50 17.33 8.75
N GLY A 240 3.45 17.72 8.06
CA GLY A 240 3.50 18.83 7.13
C GLY A 240 2.13 19.42 6.90
N ASP A 241 2.12 20.67 6.48
CA ASP A 241 0.90 21.42 6.19
C ASP A 241 0.84 21.76 4.70
N GLY A 242 -0.36 21.72 4.12
CA GLY A 242 -0.59 22.03 2.72
C GLY A 242 -2.05 22.31 2.43
N ASN A 243 -2.38 22.63 1.19
CA ASN A 243 -3.76 22.76 0.71
C ASN A 243 -4.41 21.40 0.34
N GLY A 244 -3.66 20.30 0.49
CA GLY A 244 -4.09 18.95 0.14
C GLY A 244 -3.20 17.88 0.79
N PRO A 245 -3.59 16.60 0.77
CA PRO A 245 -2.79 15.52 1.33
C PRO A 245 -1.37 15.43 0.74
N LEU A 246 -1.25 15.59 -0.58
CA LEU A 246 0.04 15.47 -1.26
C LEU A 246 0.98 16.66 -1.00
N SER A 247 0.44 17.88 -0.98
CA SER A 247 1.23 19.08 -0.64
C SER A 247 1.65 19.07 0.83
N ALA A 248 0.80 18.59 1.73
CA ALA A 248 1.14 18.40 3.13
C ALA A 248 2.23 17.33 3.32
N LEU A 249 2.20 16.22 2.58
CA LEU A 249 3.30 15.24 2.61
C LEU A 249 4.60 15.80 2.03
N LEU A 250 4.56 16.57 0.93
CA LEU A 250 5.75 17.24 0.39
C LEU A 250 6.39 18.18 1.41
N ASP A 251 5.57 18.96 2.12
CA ASP A 251 6.05 19.81 3.21
C ASP A 251 6.71 18.99 4.32
N ALA A 252 6.11 17.86 4.71
CA ALA A 252 6.67 16.96 5.70
C ALA A 252 8.04 16.39 5.29
N LEU A 253 8.16 15.96 4.03
CA LEU A 253 9.42 15.45 3.46
C LEU A 253 10.50 16.53 3.41
N ARG A 254 10.12 17.78 3.08
CA ARG A 254 11.03 18.92 3.08
C ARG A 254 11.55 19.23 4.48
N VAL A 255 10.65 19.36 5.46
CA VAL A 255 10.99 19.75 6.83
C VAL A 255 11.79 18.67 7.54
N HIS A 256 11.40 17.40 7.42
CA HIS A 256 11.98 16.31 8.20
C HIS A 256 13.13 15.57 7.52
N LEU A 257 13.20 15.59 6.18
CA LEU A 257 14.15 14.79 5.41
C LEU A 257 15.00 15.59 4.41
N ASP A 258 14.82 16.92 4.33
CA ASP A 258 15.50 17.79 3.36
C ASP A 258 15.28 17.33 1.90
N ILE A 259 14.03 16.94 1.62
CA ILE A 259 13.57 16.50 0.30
C ILE A 259 12.62 17.56 -0.27
N ASP A 260 13.10 18.34 -1.24
CA ASP A 260 12.38 19.51 -1.77
C ASP A 260 11.94 19.31 -3.23
N PHE A 261 10.72 18.77 -3.40
CA PHE A 261 10.09 18.50 -4.69
C PHE A 261 8.70 19.16 -4.79
N THR A 262 8.19 19.28 -6.02
CA THR A 262 6.81 19.70 -6.32
C THR A 262 6.20 18.78 -7.35
N ILE A 263 4.87 18.70 -7.36
CA ILE A 263 4.10 17.91 -8.33
C ILE A 263 3.99 18.69 -9.64
N ARG A 264 4.27 18.01 -10.76
CA ARG A 264 4.05 18.49 -12.13
C ARG A 264 2.75 17.95 -12.71
N ASP A 265 2.45 16.68 -12.48
CA ASP A 265 1.28 16.00 -13.05
C ASP A 265 0.72 15.00 -12.03
N TYR A 266 -0.61 14.86 -12.02
CA TYR A 266 -1.36 13.97 -11.14
C TYR A 266 -2.52 13.35 -11.91
N ILE A 267 -2.56 12.02 -11.95
CA ILE A 267 -3.61 11.27 -12.63
C ILE A 267 -4.08 10.15 -11.71
N GLU A 268 -5.39 9.90 -11.70
CA GLU A 268 -6.01 8.87 -10.88
C GLU A 268 -7.08 8.13 -11.69
N HIS A 269 -7.23 6.83 -11.41
CA HIS A 269 -8.41 6.07 -11.82
C HIS A 269 -8.71 4.93 -10.84
N SER A 270 -9.94 4.42 -10.90
CA SER A 270 -10.35 3.22 -10.18
C SER A 270 -9.81 1.95 -10.85
N VAL A 271 -9.30 1.01 -10.06
CA VAL A 271 -8.89 -0.33 -10.47
C VAL A 271 -9.81 -1.36 -9.81
N GLY A 272 -10.40 -2.24 -10.61
CA GLY A 272 -11.40 -3.22 -10.18
C GLY A 272 -12.83 -2.69 -10.22
N GLU A 273 -13.79 -3.52 -9.84
CA GLU A 273 -15.23 -3.21 -9.85
C GLU A 273 -15.87 -3.48 -8.48
N GLY A 274 -16.94 -2.74 -8.18
CA GLY A 274 -17.75 -2.96 -6.98
C GLY A 274 -17.13 -2.42 -5.68
N LYS A 275 -17.48 -3.03 -4.54
CA LYS A 275 -17.07 -2.58 -3.19
C LYS A 275 -15.58 -2.80 -2.87
N GLU A 276 -14.88 -3.58 -3.69
CA GLU A 276 -13.45 -3.89 -3.57
C GLU A 276 -12.58 -3.02 -4.50
N ALA A 277 -13.18 -2.03 -5.17
CA ALA A 277 -12.46 -1.13 -6.07
C ALA A 277 -11.39 -0.34 -5.30
N LYS A 278 -10.17 -0.31 -5.85
CA LYS A 278 -9.05 0.47 -5.32
C LYS A 278 -8.83 1.69 -6.19
N ALA A 279 -8.19 2.72 -5.64
CA ALA A 279 -7.67 3.84 -6.42
C ALA A 279 -6.24 3.51 -6.87
N ALA A 280 -5.91 3.84 -8.12
CA ALA A 280 -4.54 3.89 -8.64
C ALA A 280 -4.20 5.33 -9.00
N SER A 281 -3.12 5.84 -8.39
CA SER A 281 -2.64 7.20 -8.59
C SER A 281 -1.25 7.20 -9.22
N TYR A 282 -1.01 8.17 -10.09
CA TYR A 282 0.25 8.38 -10.81
C TYR A 282 0.68 9.83 -10.59
N VAL A 283 1.88 10.01 -10.06
CA VAL A 283 2.42 11.33 -9.70
C VAL A 283 3.72 11.56 -10.46
N GLU A 284 3.84 12.70 -11.14
CA GLU A 284 5.10 13.20 -11.66
C GLU A 284 5.64 14.30 -10.75
N ILE A 285 6.85 14.13 -10.22
CA ILE A 285 7.53 15.14 -9.41
C ILE A 285 8.74 15.74 -10.12
N VAL A 286 9.07 16.96 -9.70
CA VAL A 286 10.18 17.77 -10.24
C VAL A 286 10.84 18.54 -9.09
N PRO A 287 12.10 18.99 -9.24
CA PRO A 287 12.74 19.83 -8.24
C PRO A 287 11.89 21.07 -7.94
N ALA A 288 11.64 21.37 -6.66
CA ALA A 288 10.75 22.47 -6.28
C ALA A 288 11.20 23.83 -6.84
N ARG A 289 12.51 24.02 -6.96
CA ARG A 289 13.16 25.24 -7.47
C ARG A 289 13.11 25.38 -8.99
N ASP A 290 12.79 24.30 -9.71
CA ASP A 290 12.72 24.30 -11.18
C ASP A 290 11.53 23.47 -11.69
N ARG A 291 10.35 24.10 -11.69
CA ARG A 291 9.10 23.48 -12.18
C ARG A 291 9.19 23.05 -13.66
N LYS A 292 10.05 23.70 -14.45
CA LYS A 292 10.23 23.44 -15.89
C LYS A 292 11.42 22.51 -16.17
N SER A 293 12.01 21.91 -15.15
CA SER A 293 13.16 21.01 -15.30
C SER A 293 12.88 19.90 -16.31
N SER A 294 13.84 19.59 -17.17
CA SER A 294 13.75 18.37 -18.00
C SER A 294 13.81 17.11 -17.14
N GLN A 295 14.32 17.19 -15.92
CA GLN A 295 14.38 16.09 -14.97
C GLN A 295 13.04 15.96 -14.23
N SER A 296 12.45 14.77 -14.32
CA SER A 296 11.25 14.41 -13.57
C SER A 296 11.23 12.93 -13.22
N TRP A 297 10.46 12.60 -12.20
CA TRP A 297 10.31 11.22 -11.74
C TRP A 297 8.84 10.89 -11.57
N TRP A 298 8.47 9.74 -12.09
CA TRP A 298 7.14 9.18 -11.93
C TRP A 298 7.10 8.22 -10.76
N GLY A 299 5.94 8.17 -10.11
CA GLY A 299 5.60 7.16 -9.12
C GLY A 299 4.17 6.69 -9.30
N VAL A 300 3.92 5.46 -8.84
CA VAL A 300 2.59 4.86 -8.81
C VAL A 300 2.25 4.38 -7.40
N GLY A 301 0.99 4.52 -7.03
CA GLY A 301 0.44 4.04 -5.77
C GLY A 301 -0.92 3.43 -6.02
N VAL A 302 -1.24 2.37 -5.27
CA VAL A 302 -2.58 1.77 -5.24
C VAL A 302 -2.98 1.59 -3.80
N ASP A 303 -4.19 2.02 -3.45
CA ASP A 303 -4.75 1.88 -2.11
C ASP A 303 -6.28 1.87 -2.19
N SER A 304 -6.94 1.32 -1.17
CA SER A 304 -8.40 1.46 -1.00
C SER A 304 -8.82 2.88 -0.68
N ASP A 305 -7.94 3.66 -0.05
CA ASP A 305 -8.13 5.09 0.17
C ASP A 305 -7.50 5.90 -0.98
N ILE A 306 -8.29 6.78 -1.59
CA ILE A 306 -7.85 7.73 -2.62
C ILE A 306 -6.63 8.55 -2.14
N ALA A 307 -6.68 9.07 -0.90
CA ALA A 307 -5.56 9.81 -0.33
C ALA A 307 -4.35 8.90 -0.14
N GLY A 308 -4.56 7.68 0.36
CA GLY A 308 -3.51 6.68 0.53
C GLY A 308 -2.81 6.33 -0.80
N SER A 309 -3.57 6.17 -1.87
CA SER A 309 -3.07 5.89 -3.21
C SER A 309 -2.16 7.02 -3.71
N GLY A 310 -2.61 8.27 -3.59
CA GLY A 310 -1.81 9.44 -3.98
C GLY A 310 -0.53 9.59 -3.15
N LEU A 311 -0.59 9.39 -1.83
CA LEU A 311 0.56 9.49 -0.94
C LEU A 311 1.62 8.42 -1.26
N ARG A 312 1.18 7.18 -1.54
CA ARG A 312 2.08 6.11 -1.98
C ARG A 312 2.70 6.40 -3.34
N ALA A 313 1.93 6.94 -4.29
CA ALA A 313 2.43 7.34 -5.60
C ALA A 313 3.51 8.45 -5.48
N LEU A 314 3.29 9.41 -4.59
CA LEU A 314 4.26 10.45 -4.30
C LEU A 314 5.55 9.88 -3.70
N LEU A 315 5.47 9.00 -2.69
CA LEU A 315 6.65 8.37 -2.13
C LEU A 315 7.39 7.49 -3.13
N SER A 316 6.67 6.78 -4.00
CA SER A 316 7.24 6.03 -5.12
C SER A 316 8.09 6.95 -6.03
N ALA A 317 7.55 8.11 -6.41
CA ALA A 317 8.26 9.09 -7.22
C ALA A 317 9.48 9.67 -6.49
N VAL A 318 9.35 9.95 -5.19
CA VAL A 318 10.44 10.49 -4.37
C VAL A 318 11.57 9.46 -4.22
N ASN A 319 11.26 8.19 -3.98
CA ASN A 319 12.28 7.13 -3.92
C ASN A 319 13.13 7.07 -5.19
N ASN A 320 12.49 7.23 -6.36
CA ASN A 320 13.18 7.31 -7.66
C ASN A 320 14.09 8.53 -7.79
N ALA A 321 13.71 9.63 -7.15
CA ALA A 321 14.45 10.88 -7.24
C ALA A 321 15.64 10.95 -6.26
N ILE A 322 15.52 10.32 -5.08
CA ILE A 322 16.56 10.41 -4.04
C ILE A 322 17.73 9.45 -4.26
N GLY A 323 17.53 8.33 -4.96
CA GLY A 323 18.57 7.31 -5.19
C GLY A 323 19.28 6.92 -3.88
N ASP A 324 20.61 6.89 -3.90
CA ASP A 324 21.45 6.54 -2.74
C ASP A 324 21.86 7.75 -1.88
N ARG A 325 21.22 8.92 -2.04
CA ARG A 325 21.60 10.11 -1.24
C ARG A 325 21.50 9.80 0.25
N SER A 326 22.44 10.31 1.05
CA SER A 326 22.29 10.24 2.51
C SER A 326 21.06 11.05 2.92
N LEU A 327 20.19 10.43 3.71
CA LEU A 327 19.10 11.13 4.37
C LEU A 327 19.54 11.55 5.78
N PRO A 328 18.96 12.62 6.35
CA PRO A 328 19.28 13.03 7.71
C PRO A 328 19.09 11.86 8.67
N GLU A 329 20.09 11.52 9.50
CA GLU A 329 19.91 10.52 10.55
C GLU A 329 19.08 11.06 11.70
N LEU A 330 18.34 10.19 12.38
CA LEU A 330 17.65 10.55 13.62
C LEU A 330 18.70 10.71 14.74
N LYS A 331 19.18 11.94 14.94
CA LYS A 331 20.09 12.29 16.05
C LYS A 331 19.29 12.98 17.14
N LEU A 332 19.33 12.44 18.36
CA LEU A 332 18.60 12.96 19.51
C LEU A 332 19.46 13.88 20.34
N SER A 333 19.00 15.13 20.42
CA SER A 333 19.41 16.14 21.39
C SER A 333 18.09 16.68 21.95
N VAL A 334 17.95 16.85 23.26
CA VAL A 334 16.67 17.26 23.87
C VAL A 334 16.94 18.38 24.86
N GLY A 335 16.36 19.56 24.64
CA GLY A 335 16.66 20.76 25.43
C GLY A 335 16.20 22.05 24.75
N PHE A 336 16.45 23.20 25.39
CA PHE A 336 15.97 24.51 24.92
C PHE A 336 16.57 24.94 23.56
N ASN A 337 17.79 24.46 23.24
CA ASN A 337 18.50 24.68 21.97
C ASN A 337 18.69 23.38 21.17
N ALA A 338 17.89 22.35 21.46
CA ALA A 338 18.01 21.06 20.79
C ALA A 338 17.61 21.12 19.32
N ARG A 339 18.24 20.27 18.52
CA ARG A 339 17.85 20.06 17.12
C ARG A 339 16.67 19.12 16.97
N SER A 340 16.40 18.30 17.99
CA SER A 340 15.36 17.28 17.93
C SER A 340 14.06 17.79 18.56
N GLY A 341 12.97 17.59 17.85
CA GLY A 341 11.64 18.01 18.25
C GLY A 341 10.78 16.87 18.77
N GLN A 342 9.50 17.19 18.97
CA GLN A 342 8.45 16.23 19.37
C GLN A 342 8.38 15.01 18.44
N ALA A 343 8.51 15.23 17.13
CA ALA A 343 8.46 14.20 16.11
C ALA A 343 9.61 13.18 16.24
N ASP A 344 10.81 13.64 16.58
CA ASP A 344 11.98 12.78 16.76
C ASP A 344 11.82 11.90 17.99
N VAL A 345 11.35 12.47 19.10
CA VAL A 345 11.02 11.72 20.33
C VAL A 345 9.94 10.67 20.08
N ALA A 346 8.89 11.02 19.34
CA ALA A 346 7.84 10.08 18.97
C ALA A 346 8.36 8.94 18.08
N SER A 347 9.28 9.24 17.17
CA SER A 347 9.92 8.24 16.29
C SER A 347 10.65 7.17 17.11
N VAL A 348 11.31 7.54 18.21
CA VAL A 348 11.93 6.55 19.11
C VAL A 348 10.91 5.59 19.68
N ILE A 349 9.75 6.10 20.10
CA ILE A 349 8.71 5.30 20.73
C ILE A 349 8.06 4.35 19.72
N VAL A 350 7.84 4.79 18.48
CA VAL A 350 7.38 3.91 17.40
C VAL A 350 8.42 2.82 17.11
N ASN A 351 9.72 3.15 17.02
CA ASN A 351 10.75 2.15 16.73
C ASN A 351 11.00 1.16 17.87
N SER A 352 10.97 1.64 19.12
CA SER A 352 11.33 0.82 20.29
C SER A 352 10.13 0.04 20.87
N LEU A 353 8.92 0.58 20.76
CA LEU A 353 7.72 0.03 21.36
C LEU A 353 6.59 -0.26 20.36
N GLY A 354 6.73 0.13 19.09
CA GLY A 354 5.67 -0.02 18.10
C GLY A 354 4.49 0.93 18.30
N LEU A 355 4.61 1.94 19.17
CA LEU A 355 3.50 2.79 19.60
C LEU A 355 3.47 4.15 18.88
N GLU A 356 2.41 4.41 18.13
CA GLU A 356 2.17 5.70 17.47
C GLU A 356 1.41 6.67 18.37
N LEU A 357 2.18 7.46 19.10
CA LEU A 357 1.62 8.34 20.11
C LEU A 357 0.67 9.40 19.50
N PRO A 358 -0.52 9.64 20.07
CA PRO A 358 -1.37 10.76 19.67
C PRO A 358 -0.70 12.11 19.95
N ARG A 359 -1.08 13.15 19.21
CA ARG A 359 -0.41 14.47 19.22
C ARG A 359 -0.22 15.05 20.62
N ARG A 360 -1.25 14.99 21.47
CA ARG A 360 -1.19 15.52 22.84
C ARG A 360 -0.31 14.68 23.76
N LEU A 361 -0.27 13.35 23.58
CA LEU A 361 0.66 12.50 24.31
C LEU A 361 2.10 12.72 23.85
N GLN A 362 2.35 12.88 22.55
CA GLN A 362 3.66 13.25 22.04
C GLN A 362 4.15 14.57 22.66
N THR A 363 3.29 15.60 22.74
CA THR A 363 3.65 16.88 23.38
C THR A 363 3.90 16.70 24.87
N ALA A 364 3.01 15.99 25.58
CA ALA A 364 3.17 15.71 27.01
C ALA A 364 4.48 14.95 27.31
N PHE A 365 4.81 13.94 26.49
CA PHE A 365 6.02 13.16 26.67
C PHE A 365 7.27 13.95 26.28
N PHE A 366 7.20 14.77 25.24
CA PHE A 366 8.30 15.67 24.88
C PHE A 366 8.64 16.63 26.02
N GLU A 367 7.66 17.21 26.72
CA GLU A 367 7.90 18.02 27.91
C GLU A 367 8.58 17.24 29.05
N VAL A 368 8.22 15.97 29.24
CA VAL A 368 8.86 15.08 30.24
C VAL A 368 10.31 14.79 29.84
N ALA A 369 10.55 14.49 28.56
CA ALA A 369 11.89 14.28 28.02
C ALA A 369 12.75 15.54 28.17
N GLN A 370 12.21 16.73 27.87
CA GLN A 370 12.91 18.01 28.06
C GLN A 370 13.28 18.27 29.52
N ARG A 371 12.36 18.06 30.46
CA ARG A 371 12.65 18.22 31.90
C ARG A 371 13.74 17.27 32.38
N THR A 372 13.73 16.03 31.89
CA THR A 372 14.72 15.01 32.27
C THR A 372 16.10 15.30 31.65
N ALA A 373 16.13 15.72 30.38
CA ALA A 373 17.35 16.07 29.69
C ALA A 373 18.01 17.35 30.26
N GLY A 374 17.21 18.31 30.74
CA GLY A 374 17.72 19.50 31.44
C GLY A 374 18.57 19.18 32.68
N ASN A 375 18.31 18.03 33.33
CA ASN A 375 19.10 17.54 34.46
C ASN A 375 20.37 16.76 34.02
N SER A 376 20.50 16.43 32.74
CA SER A 376 21.52 15.54 32.17
C SER A 376 22.38 16.20 31.09
N GLY A 377 22.43 17.54 31.03
CA GLY A 377 23.24 18.27 30.05
C GLY A 377 22.63 18.38 28.65
N GLY A 378 21.34 18.06 28.47
CA GLY A 378 20.61 18.28 27.21
C GLY A 378 20.65 17.10 26.21
N GLU A 379 21.15 15.95 26.62
CA GLU A 379 21.17 14.73 25.80
C GLU A 379 20.47 13.57 26.51
N ILE A 380 19.77 12.75 25.74
CA ILE A 380 19.13 11.51 26.22
C ILE A 380 19.33 10.44 25.15
N SER A 381 19.77 9.25 25.56
CA SER A 381 19.93 8.13 24.65
C SER A 381 18.57 7.57 24.22
N LEU A 382 18.53 6.86 23.08
CA LEU A 382 17.33 6.17 22.60
C LEU A 382 16.73 5.25 23.67
N GLY A 383 17.57 4.40 24.28
CA GLY A 383 17.13 3.47 25.33
C GLY A 383 16.62 4.18 26.59
N ALA A 384 17.30 5.24 27.04
CA ALA A 384 16.87 6.02 28.20
C ALA A 384 15.53 6.73 27.95
N LEU A 385 15.28 7.18 26.71
CA LEU A 385 14.01 7.77 26.33
C LEU A 385 12.88 6.73 26.33
N THR A 386 13.15 5.52 25.84
CA THR A 386 12.19 4.40 25.92
C THR A 386 11.88 4.05 27.38
N GLU A 387 12.88 3.87 28.23
CA GLU A 387 12.69 3.59 29.66
C GLU A 387 11.91 4.70 30.36
N LEU A 388 12.22 5.96 30.06
CA LEU A 388 11.49 7.12 30.57
C LEU A 388 10.01 7.09 30.17
N PHE A 389 9.70 6.71 28.93
CA PHE A 389 8.31 6.55 28.50
C PHE A 389 7.59 5.47 29.30
N GLN A 390 8.21 4.28 29.41
CA GLN A 390 7.64 3.14 30.13
C GLN A 390 7.40 3.48 31.60
N SER A 391 8.35 4.13 32.27
CA SER A 391 8.22 4.54 33.67
C SER A 391 7.20 5.64 33.89
N THR A 392 7.08 6.58 32.95
CA THR A 392 6.15 7.72 33.06
C THR A 392 4.70 7.29 32.84
N TYR A 393 4.46 6.40 31.89
CA TYR A 393 3.10 6.03 31.47
C TYR A 393 2.70 4.61 31.84
N GLY A 394 3.54 3.88 32.57
CA GLY A 394 3.23 2.55 33.07
C GLY A 394 3.08 1.49 31.98
N TYR A 395 3.76 1.65 30.84
CA TYR A 395 3.65 0.75 29.70
C TYR A 395 4.83 -0.22 29.65
N TYR A 396 4.60 -1.49 29.98
CA TYR A 396 5.63 -2.54 30.00
C TYR A 396 5.13 -3.78 29.25
N PRO A 397 5.49 -3.96 27.96
CA PRO A 397 5.01 -5.08 27.14
C PRO A 397 5.33 -6.46 27.72
N SER A 398 6.46 -6.58 28.43
CA SER A 398 7.00 -7.85 28.96
C SER A 398 6.75 -8.05 30.46
N GLY A 399 5.79 -7.32 31.04
CA GLY A 399 5.54 -7.32 32.49
C GLY A 399 6.29 -6.20 33.20
N GLY A 400 5.55 -5.41 33.99
CA GLY A 400 6.06 -4.22 34.68
C GLY A 400 6.01 -4.34 36.20
N PRO A 401 6.50 -3.30 36.91
CA PRO A 401 6.35 -3.20 38.36
C PRO A 401 4.87 -3.17 38.77
N ALA A 402 4.58 -3.54 40.01
CA ALA A 402 3.22 -3.49 40.55
C ALA A 402 2.67 -2.06 40.48
N THR A 403 1.53 -1.89 39.79
CA THR A 403 0.82 -0.61 39.71
C THR A 403 -0.15 -0.46 40.87
N LYS A 404 -0.54 0.80 41.17
CA LYS A 404 -1.50 1.10 42.23
C LYS A 404 -2.86 0.43 41.98
N PHE A 405 -3.31 0.45 40.73
CA PHE A 405 -4.46 -0.30 40.26
C PHE A 405 -4.02 -1.25 39.14
N ALA A 406 -4.14 -2.56 39.37
CA ALA A 406 -3.91 -3.57 38.34
C ALA A 406 -5.22 -4.29 38.02
N LEU A 407 -5.59 -4.30 36.74
CA LEU A 407 -6.79 -4.98 36.25
C LEU A 407 -6.52 -6.47 36.05
N GLY A 408 -7.29 -7.31 36.74
CA GLY A 408 -7.36 -8.75 36.52
C GLY A 408 -8.41 -9.12 35.47
N ASN A 409 -9.25 -10.09 35.79
CA ASN A 409 -10.35 -10.50 34.92
C ASN A 409 -11.51 -9.51 35.03
N PHE A 410 -12.22 -9.27 33.93
CA PHE A 410 -13.41 -8.45 33.92
C PHE A 410 -14.48 -8.99 32.97
N LYS A 411 -15.71 -8.53 33.17
CA LYS A 411 -16.86 -8.76 32.31
C LYS A 411 -17.55 -7.43 32.00
N LEU A 412 -18.13 -7.37 30.81
CA LEU A 412 -18.98 -6.27 30.37
C LEU A 412 -20.33 -6.85 29.98
N GLU A 413 -21.38 -6.38 30.64
CA GLU A 413 -22.76 -6.80 30.39
C GLU A 413 -23.59 -5.60 29.92
N GLN A 414 -24.55 -5.83 29.02
CA GLN A 414 -25.55 -4.82 28.67
C GLN A 414 -26.63 -4.78 29.76
N VAL A 415 -26.98 -3.58 30.21
CA VAL A 415 -27.99 -3.38 31.25
C VAL A 415 -29.10 -2.48 30.72
N GLY A 416 -30.35 -2.81 31.08
CA GLY A 416 -31.54 -2.06 30.65
C GLY A 416 -31.94 -2.37 29.20
N ASP A 417 -32.20 -1.33 28.41
CA ASP A 417 -32.61 -1.39 27.00
C ASP A 417 -31.43 -1.62 26.02
N GLY A 418 -30.24 -1.87 26.54
CA GLY A 418 -29.01 -2.05 25.75
C GLY A 418 -28.19 -0.78 25.54
N SER A 419 -28.67 0.38 26.00
CA SER A 419 -27.95 1.67 25.90
C SER A 419 -26.82 1.84 26.93
N ARG A 420 -26.82 1.06 28.01
CA ARG A 420 -25.82 1.12 29.09
C ARG A 420 -25.04 -0.18 29.22
N ARG A 421 -23.79 -0.06 29.66
CA ARG A 421 -22.90 -1.18 29.98
C ARG A 421 -22.57 -1.19 31.47
N GLN A 422 -22.55 -2.38 32.03
CA GLN A 422 -22.05 -2.64 33.37
C GLN A 422 -20.71 -3.35 33.27
N PHE A 423 -19.69 -2.76 33.88
CA PHE A 423 -18.39 -3.35 34.11
C PHE A 423 -18.40 -4.05 35.46
N VAL A 424 -17.90 -5.28 35.51
CA VAL A 424 -17.60 -6.00 36.75
C VAL A 424 -16.20 -6.60 36.60
N GLY A 425 -15.28 -6.24 37.49
CA GLY A 425 -13.89 -6.67 37.37
C GLY A 425 -13.19 -6.89 38.69
N ASP A 426 -12.23 -7.80 38.67
CA ASP A 426 -11.28 -8.01 39.76
C ASP A 426 -10.10 -7.08 39.56
N ILE A 427 -9.82 -6.26 40.58
CA ILE A 427 -8.72 -5.31 40.56
C ILE A 427 -7.82 -5.56 41.77
N VAL A 428 -6.53 -5.31 41.60
CA VAL A 428 -5.57 -5.26 42.71
C VAL A 428 -5.33 -3.80 43.04
N VAL A 429 -5.67 -3.40 44.26
CA VAL A 429 -5.45 -2.07 44.80
C VAL A 429 -4.42 -2.16 45.89
N GLU A 430 -3.25 -1.57 45.70
CA GLU A 430 -2.15 -1.61 46.67
C GLU A 430 -1.83 -3.04 47.18
N GLY A 431 -1.86 -4.01 46.26
CA GLY A 431 -1.60 -5.43 46.56
C GLY A 431 -2.82 -6.24 47.03
N ASN A 432 -3.96 -5.61 47.31
CA ASN A 432 -5.18 -6.28 47.78
C ASN A 432 -6.19 -6.48 46.64
N LYS A 433 -6.67 -7.72 46.47
CA LYS A 433 -7.73 -8.02 45.49
C LYS A 433 -9.08 -7.47 45.96
N ARG A 434 -9.76 -6.74 45.09
CA ARG A 434 -11.13 -6.24 45.29
C ARG A 434 -11.95 -6.49 44.03
N SER A 435 -13.22 -6.84 44.20
CA SER A 435 -14.18 -6.88 43.10
C SER A 435 -14.90 -5.54 43.05
N VAL A 436 -14.98 -4.95 41.86
CA VAL A 436 -15.62 -3.65 41.64
C VAL A 436 -16.61 -3.71 40.49
N SER A 437 -17.65 -2.90 40.58
CA SER A 437 -18.63 -2.74 39.52
C SER A 437 -18.95 -1.28 39.26
N GLY A 438 -19.32 -0.97 38.01
CA GLY A 438 -19.68 0.38 37.60
C GLY A 438 -20.52 0.36 36.33
N GLU A 439 -21.45 1.30 36.21
CA GLU A 439 -22.29 1.45 35.03
C GLU A 439 -21.95 2.72 34.28
N GLY A 440 -22.02 2.66 32.95
CA GLY A 440 -21.77 3.78 32.05
C GLY A 440 -22.36 3.57 30.67
N ASN A 441 -22.25 4.56 29.80
CA ASN A 441 -22.79 4.49 28.43
C ASN A 441 -21.85 3.74 27.47
N GLY A 442 -20.76 3.16 27.98
CA GLY A 442 -19.78 2.40 27.21
C GLY A 442 -18.76 1.70 28.09
N PRO A 443 -17.82 0.95 27.50
CA PRO A 443 -16.84 0.17 28.26
C PRO A 443 -15.91 1.03 29.14
N LEU A 444 -15.34 2.10 28.58
CA LEU A 444 -14.42 2.96 29.32
C LEU A 444 -15.14 3.75 30.42
N SER A 445 -16.35 4.24 30.17
CA SER A 445 -17.11 5.00 31.17
C SER A 445 -17.65 4.14 32.31
N SER A 446 -18.04 2.89 32.03
CA SER A 446 -18.42 1.92 33.08
C SER A 446 -17.23 1.50 33.94
N ALA A 447 -16.06 1.27 33.34
CA ALA A 447 -14.82 1.02 34.07
C ALA A 447 -14.38 2.23 34.93
N LEU A 448 -14.48 3.45 34.37
CA LEU A 448 -14.19 4.69 35.11
C LEU A 448 -15.13 4.86 36.31
N SER A 449 -16.41 4.53 36.14
CA SER A 449 -17.41 4.56 37.20
C SER A 449 -17.04 3.60 38.35
N ALA A 450 -16.57 2.39 38.01
CA ALA A 450 -16.09 1.42 39.00
C ALA A 450 -14.86 1.93 39.77
N LEU A 451 -13.92 2.60 39.09
CA LEU A 451 -12.76 3.24 39.73
C LEU A 451 -13.16 4.42 40.62
N HIS A 452 -14.13 5.23 40.19
CA HIS A 452 -14.61 6.39 40.93
C HIS A 452 -15.21 6.01 42.30
N ALA A 453 -15.77 4.80 42.42
CA ALA A 453 -16.25 4.28 43.70
C ALA A 453 -15.13 4.06 44.74
N LEU A 454 -13.88 3.93 44.31
CA LEU A 454 -12.71 3.66 45.16
C LEU A 454 -11.92 4.92 45.52
N VAL A 455 -12.11 6.00 44.77
CA VAL A 455 -11.25 7.18 44.80
C VAL A 455 -11.99 8.35 45.45
N ASP A 456 -11.30 9.05 46.35
CA ASP A 456 -11.80 10.24 47.03
C ASP A 456 -11.57 11.47 46.16
N GLY A 457 -12.52 11.73 45.25
CA GLY A 457 -12.49 12.81 44.25
C GLY A 457 -13.09 12.33 42.93
N THR A 458 -13.12 13.19 41.91
CA THR A 458 -13.74 12.90 40.62
C THR A 458 -12.70 12.58 39.54
N LEU A 459 -12.93 11.50 38.82
CA LEU A 459 -12.16 11.11 37.64
C LEU A 459 -12.98 11.36 36.37
N ALA A 460 -12.34 11.91 35.35
CA ALA A 460 -12.96 12.12 34.04
C ALA A 460 -11.96 11.78 32.92
N ILE A 461 -12.47 11.16 31.84
CA ILE A 461 -11.71 10.96 30.60
C ILE A 461 -11.71 12.27 29.83
N ARG A 462 -10.51 12.80 29.58
CA ARG A 462 -10.32 14.01 28.78
C ARG A 462 -10.08 13.68 27.32
N GLU A 463 -9.37 12.59 27.07
CA GLU A 463 -9.04 12.14 25.73
C GLU A 463 -8.93 10.63 25.66
N TYR A 464 -9.36 10.10 24.52
CA TYR A 464 -9.21 8.72 24.14
C TYR A 464 -8.71 8.68 22.69
N SER A 465 -7.67 7.87 22.45
CA SER A 465 -7.21 7.55 21.10
C SER A 465 -6.84 6.08 21.05
N GLU A 466 -7.05 5.45 19.90
CA GLU A 466 -6.69 4.06 19.64
C GLU A 466 -6.09 3.91 18.25
N HIS A 467 -5.21 2.93 18.08
CA HIS A 467 -4.79 2.45 16.76
C HIS A 467 -4.34 0.98 16.83
N SER A 468 -4.29 0.33 15.67
CA SER A 468 -3.74 -1.01 15.50
C SER A 468 -2.21 -0.98 15.43
N VAL A 469 -1.55 -1.85 16.20
CA VAL A 469 -0.11 -2.10 16.13
C VAL A 469 0.12 -3.47 15.51
N GLY A 470 1.01 -3.54 14.53
CA GLY A 470 1.32 -4.77 13.78
C GLY A 470 0.56 -4.91 12.45
N GLU A 471 0.85 -5.97 11.70
CA GLU A 471 0.22 -6.31 10.42
C GLU A 471 -0.20 -7.79 10.42
N GLY A 472 -1.24 -8.15 9.66
CA GLY A 472 -1.67 -9.55 9.50
C GLY A 472 -2.47 -10.10 10.70
N THR A 473 -2.19 -11.33 11.12
CA THR A 473 -2.94 -12.04 12.17
C THR A 473 -2.49 -11.70 13.59
N GLU A 474 -1.44 -10.90 13.77
CA GLU A 474 -0.85 -10.54 15.07
C GLU A 474 -1.17 -9.10 15.49
N VAL A 475 -2.21 -8.50 14.91
CA VAL A 475 -2.61 -7.12 15.21
C VAL A 475 -3.11 -7.01 16.65
N VAL A 476 -2.51 -6.09 17.41
CA VAL A 476 -2.97 -5.71 18.76
C VAL A 476 -3.49 -4.27 18.74
N ALA A 477 -4.41 -3.96 19.63
CA ALA A 477 -4.94 -2.61 19.80
C ALA A 477 -4.12 -1.84 20.82
N ALA A 478 -3.55 -0.69 20.45
CA ALA A 478 -2.94 0.26 21.36
C ALA A 478 -3.94 1.35 21.74
N SER A 479 -4.19 1.53 23.04
CA SER A 479 -5.11 2.54 23.56
C SER A 479 -4.39 3.55 24.44
N TYR A 480 -4.78 4.82 24.29
CA TYR A 480 -4.23 5.98 24.99
C TYR A 480 -5.37 6.73 25.66
N VAL A 481 -5.32 6.87 26.98
CA VAL A 481 -6.36 7.56 27.76
C VAL A 481 -5.72 8.66 28.60
N GLU A 482 -6.15 9.91 28.43
CA GLU A 482 -5.83 10.99 29.36
C GLU A 482 -6.94 11.10 30.40
N LEU A 483 -6.59 10.84 31.68
CA LEU A 483 -7.50 11.06 32.80
C LEU A 483 -7.19 12.37 33.50
N THR A 484 -8.23 13.05 33.98
CA THR A 484 -8.12 14.13 34.94
C THR A 484 -8.68 13.71 36.29
N TYR A 485 -8.00 14.09 37.36
CA TYR A 485 -8.42 13.90 38.74
C TYR A 485 -8.57 15.24 39.45
N GLU A 486 -9.69 15.40 40.14
CA GLU A 486 -10.04 16.61 40.88
C GLU A 486 -10.61 16.23 42.25
N LYS A 487 -10.00 16.76 43.31
CA LYS A 487 -10.46 16.62 44.69
C LYS A 487 -10.71 18.01 45.24
N GLU A 488 -11.75 18.16 46.05
CA GLU A 488 -12.14 19.44 46.63
C GLU A 488 -10.98 20.03 47.46
N GLY A 489 -10.48 21.20 47.06
CA GLY A 489 -9.34 21.88 47.69
C GLY A 489 -7.97 21.63 47.05
N ASP A 490 -7.84 20.65 46.15
CA ASP A 490 -6.56 20.31 45.49
C ASP A 490 -6.48 20.85 44.05
N LYS A 491 -5.24 21.00 43.54
CA LYS A 491 -5.03 21.31 42.13
C LYS A 491 -5.40 20.11 41.25
N LYS A 492 -6.17 20.38 40.20
CA LYS A 492 -6.49 19.41 39.16
C LYS A 492 -5.21 18.78 38.58
N SER A 493 -5.16 17.46 38.59
CA SER A 493 -4.03 16.68 38.05
C SER A 493 -4.47 15.90 36.82
N ARG A 494 -3.50 15.54 35.98
CA ARG A 494 -3.72 14.80 34.74
C ARG A 494 -2.61 13.79 34.54
N SER A 495 -2.97 12.64 33.98
CA SER A 495 -1.99 11.65 33.56
C SER A 495 -2.52 10.85 32.38
N TRP A 496 -1.59 10.35 31.58
CA TRP A 496 -1.89 9.42 30.51
C TRP A 496 -1.70 7.99 30.99
N GLY A 497 -2.53 7.11 30.45
CA GLY A 497 -2.35 5.67 30.53
C GLY A 497 -2.28 5.10 29.13
N VAL A 498 -1.39 4.12 28.96
CA VAL A 498 -1.13 3.45 27.70
C VAL A 498 -1.22 1.95 27.93
N ALA A 499 -1.92 1.25 27.04
CA ALA A 499 -2.02 -0.20 27.08
C ALA A 499 -2.12 -0.79 25.67
N THR A 500 -1.73 -2.05 25.54
CA THR A 500 -1.91 -2.87 24.34
C THR A 500 -2.59 -4.17 24.71
N ASP A 501 -3.56 -4.62 23.91
CA ASP A 501 -4.25 -5.90 24.09
C ASP A 501 -4.78 -6.40 22.74
N THR A 502 -4.96 -7.70 22.58
CA THR A 502 -5.62 -8.29 21.40
C THR A 502 -7.11 -7.91 21.32
N ASP A 503 -7.73 -7.59 22.46
CA ASP A 503 -9.08 -7.06 22.53
C ASP A 503 -9.04 -5.53 22.69
N ILE A 504 -9.61 -4.81 21.72
CA ILE A 504 -9.69 -3.33 21.69
C ILE A 504 -10.30 -2.79 22.99
N THR A 505 -11.35 -3.44 23.50
CA THR A 505 -12.04 -3.03 24.71
C THR A 505 -11.18 -3.25 25.94
N ALA A 506 -10.49 -4.39 26.02
CA ALA A 506 -9.56 -4.67 27.11
C ALA A 506 -8.40 -3.68 27.12
N SER A 507 -7.84 -3.35 25.94
CA SER A 507 -6.79 -2.33 25.79
C SER A 507 -7.24 -0.98 26.33
N GLY A 508 -8.42 -0.51 25.92
CA GLY A 508 -9.00 0.75 26.40
C GLY A 508 -9.22 0.78 27.91
N ILE A 509 -9.78 -0.28 28.48
CA ILE A 509 -10.01 -0.36 29.94
C ILE A 509 -8.68 -0.40 30.69
N ARG A 510 -7.71 -1.22 30.26
CA ARG A 510 -6.37 -1.26 30.88
C ARG A 510 -5.72 0.13 30.88
N ALA A 511 -5.81 0.86 29.77
CA ALA A 511 -5.30 2.24 29.68
C ALA A 511 -5.94 3.18 30.72
N VAL A 512 -7.25 3.05 31.00
CA VAL A 512 -7.92 3.81 32.08
C VAL A 512 -7.30 3.49 33.45
N PHE A 513 -7.12 2.21 33.79
CA PHE A 513 -6.53 1.79 35.07
C PHE A 513 -5.07 2.21 35.22
N THR A 514 -4.29 2.15 34.13
CA THR A 514 -2.91 2.64 34.09
C THR A 514 -2.87 4.16 34.31
N ALA A 515 -3.73 4.92 33.64
CA ALA A 515 -3.83 6.38 33.83
C ALA A 515 -4.17 6.74 35.28
N ALA A 516 -5.12 6.01 35.89
CA ALA A 516 -5.50 6.19 37.29
C ALA A 516 -4.36 5.82 38.26
N SER A 517 -3.53 4.84 37.92
CA SER A 517 -2.36 4.46 38.72
C SER A 517 -1.26 5.52 38.68
N ASN A 518 -1.09 6.16 37.52
CA ASN A 518 -0.12 7.24 37.34
C ASN A 518 -0.60 8.56 37.96
N LEU A 519 -1.90 8.68 38.24
CA LEU A 519 -2.47 9.75 39.03
C LEU A 519 -2.26 9.45 40.52
N GLY A 520 -1.76 10.43 41.28
CA GLY A 520 -1.64 10.35 42.74
C GLY A 520 -3.00 10.43 43.44
N VAL A 521 -3.97 9.60 43.05
CA VAL A 521 -5.35 9.63 43.56
C VAL A 521 -5.42 9.23 45.03
N ALA A 522 -6.22 9.94 45.82
CA ALA A 522 -6.54 9.55 47.19
C ALA A 522 -7.61 8.44 47.21
N MET A 523 -7.46 7.45 48.07
CA MET A 523 -8.45 6.37 48.20
C MET A 523 -9.56 6.79 49.16
N ARG A 524 -10.81 6.38 48.87
CA ARG A 524 -11.89 6.43 49.88
C ARG A 524 -11.58 5.40 50.96
N GLN A 525 -11.60 5.85 52.22
CA GLN A 525 -11.41 5.00 53.40
C GLN A 525 -12.58 4.03 53.58
#